data_AF-A0A6P0GEA0-F1
#
_entry.id   AF-A0A6P0GEA0-F1
#
_cell.length_a   1.000
_cell.length_b   1.000
_cell.length_c   1.000
_cell.angle_alpha   90.00
_cell.angle_beta   90.00
_cell.angle_gamma   90.00
#
_symmetry.space_group_name_H-M   'P 1'
#
loop_
_entity.id
_entity.type
_entity.pdbx_description
1 polymer ?
#
loop_
_entity_poly.entity_id
_entity_poly.type
_entity_poly.pdbx_seq_one_letter_code
_entity_poly.pdbx_strand_id
1 'polypeptide(L)'
;MHSDQSSAVDAAPDACPDAGIAHDALVYDVPEQVAEVAAPWLLEGLAAGDAAVVAVGPETAGPVREAVGDDPRVIVVERQALYRSRTPTAVTAFRRFAAEHAAPGRRVRVVGEVDFGATVADWREWQAYEAVINEAFAPFPLWGLCVFSAGLPEPLLAAARHTHPGLVTAGGWVPNAHYVDPTAYLRALPVPDEPLEAAPPALADDAIADYIGLRHAVRALLQTVDGPGDVLEDFLMAVDEMASNAVRHGSPPAGLRLWTAPGRLVCTVRDSGRGWDDPFAGYGPAHGEDLSHGGMGLWLARQLCDHVAIRRDEHGVSVRLSTSWT
;
A
#
# COMPACT_ATOMS: atom_id res chain seq x y z
N MET A 1 4.82 46.29 -46.92
CA MET A 1 3.61 45.50 -46.55
C MET A 1 3.88 44.08 -47.01
N HIS A 2 4.06 43.05 -46.21
CA HIS A 2 3.83 42.85 -44.79
C HIS A 2 5.00 42.06 -44.18
N SER A 3 5.39 42.44 -42.98
CA SER A 3 6.21 41.64 -42.08
C SER A 3 5.28 40.61 -41.43
N ASP A 4 5.58 39.32 -41.58
CA ASP A 4 4.80 38.26 -40.93
C ASP A 4 5.47 37.93 -39.58
N GLN A 5 4.92 38.50 -38.52
CA GLN A 5 5.26 38.14 -37.14
C GLN A 5 4.54 36.83 -36.82
N SER A 6 5.28 35.73 -36.84
CA SER A 6 4.83 34.47 -36.22
C SER A 6 4.85 34.67 -34.71
N SER A 7 3.67 34.87 -34.13
CA SER A 7 3.47 34.86 -32.68
C SER A 7 3.69 33.44 -32.16
N ALA A 8 4.74 33.25 -31.37
CA ALA A 8 4.86 32.09 -30.49
C ALA A 8 3.67 32.11 -29.53
N VAL A 9 2.83 31.08 -29.61
CA VAL A 9 1.81 30.81 -28.60
C VAL A 9 2.52 30.07 -27.48
N ASP A 10 2.65 30.73 -26.32
CA ASP A 10 3.04 30.10 -25.06
C ASP A 10 2.11 28.91 -24.80
N ALA A 11 2.66 27.70 -24.87
CA ALA A 11 1.97 26.49 -24.44
C ALA A 11 2.04 26.42 -22.91
N ALA A 12 0.91 26.69 -22.24
CA ALA A 12 0.73 26.40 -20.83
C ALA A 12 0.84 24.87 -20.57
N PRO A 13 1.35 24.45 -19.40
CA PRO A 13 1.44 23.04 -19.06
C PRO A 13 0.09 22.52 -18.52
N ASP A 14 -0.96 22.53 -19.35
CA ASP A 14 -2.30 22.11 -18.93
C ASP A 14 -2.88 21.02 -19.84
N ALA A 15 -2.83 19.78 -19.36
CA ALA A 15 -3.95 18.84 -19.32
C ALA A 15 -3.49 17.46 -18.80
N CYS A 16 -4.01 17.06 -17.64
CA CYS A 16 -4.11 15.64 -17.29
C CYS A 16 -4.90 14.94 -18.41
N PRO A 17 -4.50 13.73 -18.87
CA PRO A 17 -5.29 13.00 -19.85
C PRO A 17 -6.71 12.77 -19.31
N ASP A 18 -7.71 13.19 -20.09
CA ASP A 18 -9.11 12.86 -19.88
C ASP A 18 -9.24 11.33 -19.74
N ALA A 19 -9.64 10.88 -18.54
CA ALA A 19 -9.87 9.49 -18.12
C ALA A 19 -8.64 8.57 -17.93
N GLY A 20 -7.44 9.12 -17.73
CA GLY A 20 -6.23 8.34 -17.39
C GLY A 20 -5.88 8.37 -15.90
N ILE A 21 -5.24 7.30 -15.42
CA ILE A 21 -4.81 7.06 -14.03
C ILE A 21 -4.16 8.32 -13.41
N ALA A 22 -4.65 8.71 -12.24
CA ALA A 22 -4.30 9.95 -11.57
C ALA A 22 -3.37 9.67 -10.37
N HIS A 23 -2.16 9.20 -10.68
CA HIS A 23 -1.16 8.81 -9.69
C HIS A 23 0.24 9.21 -10.17
N ASP A 24 0.71 10.37 -9.72
CA ASP A 24 1.96 10.98 -10.18
C ASP A 24 3.01 11.00 -9.08
N ALA A 25 4.29 10.92 -9.46
CA ALA A 25 5.40 11.04 -8.52
C ALA A 25 6.17 12.35 -8.68
N LEU A 26 6.62 12.90 -7.55
CA LEU A 26 7.62 13.96 -7.47
C LEU A 26 8.79 13.47 -6.62
N VAL A 27 10.01 13.55 -7.16
CA VAL A 27 11.23 13.35 -6.37
C VAL A 27 11.78 14.72 -5.98
N TYR A 28 12.04 14.92 -4.68
CA TYR A 28 12.47 16.21 -4.13
C TYR A 28 13.76 16.07 -3.31
N ASP A 29 14.63 17.08 -3.36
CA ASP A 29 15.83 17.18 -2.53
C ASP A 29 15.55 17.87 -1.20
N VAL A 30 14.70 18.91 -1.22
CA VAL A 30 14.31 19.70 -0.03
C VAL A 30 12.79 19.89 0.05
N PRO A 31 12.19 19.92 1.26
CA PRO A 31 10.73 19.99 1.44
C PRO A 31 10.06 21.18 0.74
N GLU A 32 10.75 22.31 0.58
CA GLU A 32 10.23 23.51 -0.07
C GLU A 32 9.87 23.27 -1.54
N GLN A 33 10.61 22.39 -2.23
CA GLN A 33 10.32 22.01 -3.62
C GLN A 33 8.95 21.33 -3.74
N VAL A 34 8.52 20.60 -2.72
CA VAL A 34 7.19 19.99 -2.69
C VAL A 34 6.12 21.07 -2.68
N ALA A 35 6.29 22.13 -1.87
CA ALA A 35 5.33 23.23 -1.83
C ALA A 35 5.30 24.02 -3.14
N GLU A 36 6.47 24.30 -3.73
CA GLU A 36 6.57 25.00 -5.03
C GLU A 36 5.84 24.26 -6.15
N VAL A 37 5.89 22.93 -6.14
CA VAL A 37 5.26 22.09 -7.18
C VAL A 37 3.78 21.79 -6.85
N ALA A 38 3.48 21.39 -5.61
CA ALA A 38 2.16 20.93 -5.25
C ALA A 38 1.17 22.07 -5.04
N ALA A 39 1.60 23.23 -4.52
CA ALA A 39 0.66 24.32 -4.18
C ALA A 39 -0.07 24.89 -5.40
N PRO A 40 0.58 25.20 -6.55
CA PRO A 40 -0.13 25.65 -7.74
C PRO A 40 -1.18 24.64 -8.21
N TRP A 41 -0.83 23.36 -8.23
CA TRP A 41 -1.73 22.26 -8.58
C TRP A 41 -2.90 22.11 -7.59
N LEU A 42 -2.66 22.27 -6.28
CA LEU A 42 -3.74 22.25 -5.29
C LEU A 42 -4.68 23.45 -5.45
N LEU A 43 -4.13 24.66 -5.62
CA LEU A 43 -4.90 25.90 -5.76
C LEU A 43 -5.76 25.91 -7.03
N GLU A 44 -5.25 25.39 -8.14
CA GLU A 44 -6.01 25.20 -9.38
C GLU A 44 -7.20 24.26 -9.16
N GLY A 45 -6.99 23.13 -8.46
CA GLY A 45 -8.07 22.23 -8.06
C GLY A 45 -9.12 22.90 -7.18
N LEU A 46 -8.67 23.63 -6.15
CA LEU A 46 -9.55 24.37 -5.25
C LEU A 46 -10.37 25.42 -6.01
N ALA A 47 -9.77 26.13 -6.98
CA ALA A 47 -10.48 27.06 -7.84
C ALA A 47 -11.50 26.36 -8.74
N ALA A 48 -11.20 25.13 -9.19
CA ALA A 48 -12.12 24.28 -9.94
C ALA A 48 -13.21 23.63 -9.07
N GLY A 49 -13.12 23.70 -7.73
CA GLY A 49 -14.10 23.11 -6.82
C GLY A 49 -13.71 21.75 -6.25
N ASP A 50 -12.49 21.27 -6.50
CA ASP A 50 -11.93 20.08 -5.88
C ASP A 50 -11.70 20.30 -4.37
N ALA A 51 -11.51 19.19 -3.65
CA ALA A 51 -10.97 19.19 -2.29
C ALA A 51 -9.50 18.73 -2.29
N ALA A 52 -8.78 19.02 -1.21
CA ALA A 52 -7.36 18.72 -1.10
C ALA A 52 -7.05 17.95 0.19
N VAL A 53 -6.25 16.90 0.11
CA VAL A 53 -5.70 16.17 1.26
C VAL A 53 -4.19 16.27 1.24
N VAL A 54 -3.59 16.70 2.35
CA VAL A 54 -2.14 16.80 2.53
C VAL A 54 -1.74 15.80 3.60
N ALA A 55 -1.09 14.72 3.18
CA ALA A 55 -0.65 13.61 4.01
C ALA A 55 0.87 13.45 3.88
N VAL A 56 1.63 14.44 4.37
CA VAL A 56 3.09 14.50 4.28
C VAL A 56 3.72 14.70 5.65
N GLY A 57 5.04 14.49 5.75
CA GLY A 57 5.78 14.65 6.99
C GLY A 57 5.71 16.09 7.52
N PRO A 58 5.94 16.29 8.83
CA PRO A 58 5.78 17.62 9.45
C PRO A 58 6.68 18.69 8.82
N GLU A 59 7.85 18.31 8.32
CA GLU A 59 8.79 19.22 7.63
C GLU A 59 8.22 19.74 6.29
N THR A 60 7.44 18.91 5.60
CA THR A 60 6.83 19.22 4.29
C THR A 60 5.42 19.84 4.44
N ALA A 61 4.70 19.48 5.50
CA ALA A 61 3.30 19.89 5.69
C ALA A 61 3.17 21.41 5.95
N GLY A 62 4.13 21.99 6.69
CA GLY A 62 4.17 23.43 6.97
C GLY A 62 4.24 24.29 5.70
N PRO A 63 5.28 24.12 4.87
CA PRO A 63 5.43 24.84 3.60
C PRO A 63 4.24 24.68 2.66
N VAL A 64 3.70 23.46 2.49
CA VAL A 64 2.53 23.22 1.63
C VAL A 64 1.30 23.97 2.15
N ARG A 65 1.03 23.92 3.46
CA ARG A 65 -0.11 24.61 4.07
C ARG A 65 0.00 26.13 3.93
N GLU A 66 1.17 26.70 4.19
CA GLU A 66 1.40 28.14 4.04
C GLU A 66 1.14 28.60 2.60
N ALA A 67 1.56 27.80 1.62
CA ALA A 67 1.40 28.12 0.20
C ALA A 67 -0.06 28.04 -0.29
N VAL A 68 -0.89 27.13 0.26
CA VAL A 68 -2.30 26.97 -0.16
C VAL A 68 -3.29 27.80 0.66
N GLY A 69 -2.88 28.31 1.82
CA GLY A 69 -3.71 29.13 2.70
C GLY A 69 -4.80 28.35 3.46
N ASP A 70 -5.72 29.09 4.09
CA ASP A 70 -6.74 28.54 5.01
C ASP A 70 -8.06 28.12 4.31
N ASP A 71 -8.00 27.55 3.10
CA ASP A 71 -9.23 27.07 2.43
C ASP A 71 -9.82 25.88 3.23
N PRO A 72 -11.13 25.92 3.58
CA PRO A 72 -11.75 24.90 4.42
C PRO A 72 -11.81 23.51 3.76
N ARG A 73 -11.52 23.39 2.47
CA ARG A 73 -11.46 22.12 1.74
C ARG A 73 -10.06 21.48 1.75
N VAL A 74 -9.07 22.15 2.35
CA VAL A 74 -7.74 21.60 2.56
C VAL A 74 -7.71 20.85 3.89
N ILE A 75 -7.50 19.54 3.81
CA ILE A 75 -7.48 18.63 4.95
C ILE A 75 -6.05 18.15 5.16
N VAL A 76 -5.44 18.58 6.24
CA VAL A 76 -4.11 18.10 6.63
C VAL A 76 -4.29 16.88 7.53
N VAL A 77 -3.72 15.75 7.11
CA VAL A 77 -3.74 14.50 7.88
C VAL A 77 -2.32 14.19 8.30
N GLU A 78 -2.14 13.80 9.56
CA GLU A 78 -0.85 13.33 10.05
C GLU A 78 -0.37 12.15 9.21
N ARG A 79 0.80 12.28 8.57
CA ARG A 79 1.41 11.23 7.73
C ARG A 79 1.39 9.87 8.41
N GLN A 80 1.72 9.86 9.71
CA GLN A 80 1.80 8.65 10.50
C GLN A 80 0.45 7.97 10.70
N ALA A 81 -0.65 8.75 10.79
CA ALA A 81 -1.98 8.17 10.93
C ALA A 81 -2.38 7.36 9.68
N LEU A 82 -1.91 7.76 8.50
CA LEU A 82 -2.20 7.09 7.23
C LEU A 82 -1.17 6.00 6.90
N TYR A 83 0.12 6.30 7.02
CA TYR A 83 1.19 5.45 6.49
C TYR A 83 2.02 4.69 7.54
N ARG A 84 1.77 4.85 8.85
CA ARG A 84 2.21 3.81 9.83
C ARG A 84 1.20 2.70 9.99
N SER A 85 -0.04 2.94 9.55
CA SER A 85 -1.06 1.90 9.46
C SER A 85 -0.71 0.90 8.36
N ARG A 86 -1.29 -0.31 8.42
CA ARG A 86 -1.08 -1.34 7.40
C ARG A 86 -1.63 -0.89 6.04
N THR A 87 -1.04 -1.37 4.95
CA THR A 87 -1.34 -0.88 3.60
C THR A 87 -2.82 -0.94 3.20
N PRO A 88 -3.63 -1.97 3.55
CA PRO A 88 -5.06 -1.93 3.25
C PRO A 88 -5.83 -0.87 4.05
N THR A 89 -5.39 -0.55 5.26
CA THR A 89 -5.98 0.51 6.09
C THR A 89 -5.79 1.87 5.43
N ALA A 90 -4.62 2.13 4.84
CA ALA A 90 -4.37 3.34 4.06
C ALA A 90 -5.28 3.42 2.82
N VAL A 91 -5.44 2.32 2.07
CA VAL A 91 -6.37 2.26 0.92
C VAL A 91 -7.80 2.58 1.35
N THR A 92 -8.29 1.96 2.42
CA THR A 92 -9.64 2.23 2.96
C THR A 92 -9.80 3.68 3.41
N ALA A 93 -8.78 4.28 4.04
CA ALA A 93 -8.82 5.66 4.48
C ALA A 93 -8.97 6.65 3.30
N PHE A 94 -8.20 6.48 2.23
CA PHE A 94 -8.30 7.36 1.05
C PHE A 94 -9.63 7.20 0.32
N ARG A 95 -10.17 5.98 0.21
CA ARG A 95 -11.52 5.75 -0.34
C ARG A 95 -12.58 6.48 0.47
N ARG A 96 -12.47 6.45 1.79
CA ARG A 96 -13.36 7.19 2.70
C ARG A 96 -13.24 8.70 2.50
N PHE A 97 -12.03 9.23 2.39
CA PHE A 97 -11.83 10.66 2.10
C PHE A 97 -12.48 11.07 0.78
N ALA A 98 -12.31 10.27 -0.27
CA ALA A 98 -12.96 10.50 -1.56
C ALA A 98 -14.48 10.55 -1.42
N ALA A 99 -15.08 9.59 -0.71
CA ALA A 99 -16.52 9.52 -0.51
C ALA A 99 -17.08 10.70 0.32
N GLU A 100 -16.34 11.15 1.32
CA GLU A 100 -16.78 12.22 2.23
C GLU A 100 -16.58 13.63 1.65
N HIS A 101 -15.59 13.83 0.77
CA HIS A 101 -15.14 15.18 0.37
C HIS A 101 -15.24 15.47 -1.13
N ALA A 102 -15.44 14.46 -1.99
CA ALA A 102 -15.64 14.70 -3.41
C ALA A 102 -17.06 15.26 -3.66
N ALA A 103 -17.14 16.49 -4.15
CA ALA A 103 -18.39 17.04 -4.67
C ALA A 103 -18.75 16.39 -6.03
N PRO A 104 -20.03 16.36 -6.43
CA PRO A 104 -20.43 15.80 -7.73
C PRO A 104 -19.65 16.42 -8.90
N GLY A 105 -18.98 15.58 -9.69
CA GLY A 105 -18.15 16.01 -10.83
C GLY A 105 -16.82 16.66 -10.45
N ARG A 106 -16.42 16.59 -9.17
CA ARG A 106 -15.15 17.11 -8.63
C ARG A 106 -14.26 16.00 -8.10
N ARG A 107 -12.98 16.31 -7.92
CA ARG A 107 -11.96 15.38 -7.44
C ARG A 107 -11.51 15.72 -6.01
N VAL A 108 -10.79 14.77 -5.42
CA VAL A 108 -9.95 14.97 -4.25
C VAL A 108 -8.50 14.84 -4.69
N ARG A 109 -7.74 15.94 -4.63
CA ARG A 109 -6.31 16.00 -4.92
C ARG A 109 -5.54 15.64 -3.64
N VAL A 110 -4.65 14.66 -3.69
CA VAL A 110 -3.92 14.14 -2.53
C VAL A 110 -2.43 14.37 -2.72
N VAL A 111 -1.77 15.06 -1.80
CA VAL A 111 -0.30 15.04 -1.70
C VAL A 111 0.08 14.03 -0.63
N GLY A 112 0.77 12.97 -1.02
CA GLY A 112 1.10 11.85 -0.14
C GLY A 112 2.60 11.64 -0.01
N GLU A 113 3.09 11.44 1.21
CA GLU A 113 4.47 11.01 1.45
C GLU A 113 4.43 9.69 2.22
N VAL A 114 4.74 8.59 1.54
CA VAL A 114 4.71 7.27 2.19
C VAL A 114 5.83 7.14 3.22
N ASP A 115 5.49 6.57 4.38
CA ASP A 115 6.48 6.12 5.37
C ASP A 115 6.86 4.67 5.06
N PHE A 116 7.95 4.48 4.31
CA PHE A 116 8.39 3.16 3.87
C PHE A 116 8.84 2.23 5.00
N GLY A 117 8.99 2.72 6.23
CA GLY A 117 9.53 1.95 7.35
C GLY A 117 11.03 1.69 7.24
N ALA A 118 11.54 0.85 8.14
CA ALA A 118 12.98 0.67 8.35
C ALA A 118 13.54 -0.63 7.76
N THR A 119 12.68 -1.61 7.50
CA THR A 119 13.10 -2.95 7.07
C THR A 119 12.78 -3.20 5.60
N VAL A 120 13.49 -4.15 4.99
CA VAL A 120 13.21 -4.58 3.60
C VAL A 120 11.80 -5.16 3.46
N ALA A 121 11.23 -5.72 4.52
CA ALA A 121 9.85 -6.19 4.54
C ALA A 121 8.84 -5.03 4.50
N ASP A 122 9.08 -3.96 5.29
CA ASP A 122 8.29 -2.73 5.22
C ASP A 122 8.33 -2.14 3.80
N TRP A 123 9.54 -2.04 3.24
CA TRP A 123 9.74 -1.50 1.89
C TRP A 123 8.96 -2.29 0.86
N ARG A 124 8.95 -3.63 0.95
CA ARG A 124 8.18 -4.46 0.02
C ARG A 124 6.69 -4.19 0.11
N GLU A 125 6.13 -4.06 1.31
CA GLU A 125 4.70 -3.82 1.49
C GLU A 125 4.29 -2.47 0.91
N TRP A 126 5.07 -1.42 1.16
CA TRP A 126 4.80 -0.09 0.64
C TRP A 126 5.04 0.04 -0.88
N GLN A 127 6.05 -0.65 -1.42
CA GLN A 127 6.22 -0.75 -2.88
C GLN A 127 5.02 -1.45 -3.55
N ALA A 128 4.47 -2.49 -2.91
CA ALA A 128 3.28 -3.15 -3.41
C ALA A 128 2.06 -2.22 -3.33
N TYR A 129 1.91 -1.46 -2.24
CA TYR A 129 0.87 -0.42 -2.11
C TYR A 129 0.91 0.58 -3.27
N GLU A 130 2.08 1.12 -3.62
CA GLU A 130 2.24 2.08 -4.72
C GLU A 130 1.74 1.54 -6.07
N ALA A 131 1.96 0.25 -6.34
CA ALA A 131 1.42 -0.39 -7.54
C ALA A 131 -0.10 -0.60 -7.43
N VAL A 132 -0.57 -1.11 -6.29
CA VAL A 132 -1.98 -1.45 -6.02
C VAL A 132 -2.89 -0.24 -6.17
N ILE A 133 -2.49 0.95 -5.72
CA ILE A 133 -3.37 2.12 -5.72
C ILE A 133 -3.75 2.61 -7.12
N ASN A 134 -2.95 2.30 -8.15
CA ASN A 134 -3.32 2.56 -9.54
C ASN A 134 -4.64 1.85 -9.93
N GLU A 135 -4.86 0.64 -9.44
CA GLU A 135 -6.10 -0.12 -9.67
C GLU A 135 -7.14 0.18 -8.59
N ALA A 136 -6.72 0.20 -7.33
CA ALA A 136 -7.62 0.32 -6.19
C ALA A 136 -8.33 1.68 -6.13
N PHE A 137 -7.74 2.73 -6.71
CA PHE A 137 -8.32 4.07 -6.77
C PHE A 137 -8.89 4.46 -8.13
N ALA A 138 -8.70 3.65 -9.19
CA ALA A 138 -9.25 3.96 -10.53
C ALA A 138 -10.76 4.29 -10.57
N PRO A 139 -11.62 3.65 -9.76
CA PRO A 139 -13.06 3.99 -9.72
C PRO A 139 -13.39 5.28 -8.95
N PHE A 140 -12.44 5.84 -8.21
CA PHE A 140 -12.67 6.94 -7.29
C PHE A 140 -12.15 8.26 -7.89
N PRO A 141 -12.77 9.41 -7.55
CA PRO A 141 -12.34 10.71 -8.06
C PRO A 141 -11.10 11.22 -7.30
N LEU A 142 -10.08 10.37 -7.16
CA LEU A 142 -8.81 10.68 -6.50
C LEU A 142 -7.77 11.05 -7.54
N TRP A 143 -6.92 12.02 -7.21
CA TRP A 143 -5.68 12.29 -7.94
C TRP A 143 -4.54 12.43 -6.94
N GLY A 144 -3.62 11.46 -6.94
CA GLY A 144 -2.47 11.44 -6.05
C GLY A 144 -1.23 12.08 -6.69
N LEU A 145 -0.56 12.93 -5.92
CA LEU A 145 0.82 13.35 -6.10
C LEU A 145 1.63 12.78 -4.93
N CYS A 146 2.32 11.67 -5.19
CA CYS A 146 3.19 11.02 -4.21
C CYS A 146 4.58 11.66 -4.25
N VAL A 147 5.10 12.04 -3.10
CA VAL A 147 6.38 12.75 -2.97
C VAL A 147 7.44 11.84 -2.34
N PHE A 148 8.63 11.87 -2.92
CA PHE A 148 9.74 11.00 -2.55
C PHE A 148 10.99 11.84 -2.31
N SER A 149 11.58 11.73 -1.12
CA SER A 149 12.89 12.34 -0.89
C SER A 149 13.94 11.66 -1.77
N ALA A 150 14.78 12.45 -2.45
CA ALA A 150 15.91 11.98 -3.25
C ALA A 150 16.96 11.23 -2.40
N GLY A 151 16.93 11.38 -1.07
CA GLY A 151 17.75 10.62 -0.13
C GLY A 151 17.27 9.20 0.15
N LEU A 152 16.11 8.79 -0.40
CA LEU A 152 15.62 7.43 -0.23
C LEU A 152 16.55 6.40 -0.92
N PRO A 153 16.64 5.17 -0.37
CA PRO A 153 17.31 4.06 -1.03
C PRO A 153 16.83 3.84 -2.46
N GLU A 154 17.77 3.49 -3.35
CA GLU A 154 17.50 3.28 -4.78
C GLU A 154 16.33 2.33 -5.08
N PRO A 155 16.09 1.22 -4.34
CA PRO A 155 14.91 0.39 -4.57
C PRO A 155 13.58 1.15 -4.44
N LEU A 156 13.49 2.12 -3.52
CA LEU A 156 12.28 2.92 -3.32
C LEU A 156 12.12 4.00 -4.40
N LEU A 157 13.23 4.62 -4.83
CA LEU A 157 13.21 5.55 -5.97
C LEU A 157 12.88 4.83 -7.28
N ALA A 158 13.37 3.60 -7.44
CA ALA A 158 13.00 2.74 -8.56
C ALA A 158 11.51 2.38 -8.52
N ALA A 159 10.95 2.10 -7.34
CA ALA A 159 9.52 1.87 -7.20
C ALA A 159 8.71 3.08 -7.67
N ALA A 160 9.04 4.29 -7.23
CA ALA A 160 8.38 5.52 -7.69
C ALA A 160 8.34 5.60 -9.23
N ARG A 161 9.46 5.31 -9.90
CA ARG A 161 9.53 5.30 -11.38
C ARG A 161 8.78 4.15 -12.04
N HIS A 162 8.60 3.01 -11.40
CA HIS A 162 7.90 1.88 -12.01
C HIS A 162 6.40 1.87 -11.71
N THR A 163 5.93 2.58 -10.67
CA THR A 163 4.53 2.52 -10.21
C THR A 163 3.71 3.78 -10.47
N HIS A 164 4.31 4.87 -10.94
CA HIS A 164 3.58 6.13 -11.22
C HIS A 164 3.54 6.40 -12.74
N PRO A 165 2.35 6.44 -13.37
CA PRO A 165 2.20 6.75 -14.79
C PRO A 165 2.76 8.11 -15.24
N GLY A 166 2.78 9.09 -14.34
CA GLY A 166 3.32 10.43 -14.60
C GLY A 166 4.33 10.86 -13.55
N LEU A 167 5.22 11.77 -13.98
CA LEU A 167 6.19 12.43 -13.11
C LEU A 167 5.94 13.92 -13.13
N VAL A 168 5.99 14.56 -11.98
CA VAL A 168 5.98 16.02 -11.87
C VAL A 168 7.41 16.50 -11.64
N THR A 169 7.84 17.45 -12.48
CA THR A 169 9.16 18.06 -12.42
C THR A 169 9.04 19.57 -12.29
N ALA A 170 10.14 20.29 -12.09
CA ALA A 170 10.16 21.75 -12.17
C ALA A 170 9.67 22.29 -13.54
N GLY A 171 9.78 21.48 -14.60
CA GLY A 171 9.27 21.82 -15.94
C GLY A 171 7.80 21.43 -16.16
N GLY A 172 7.11 20.94 -15.13
CA GLY A 172 5.73 20.47 -15.19
C GLY A 172 5.61 18.94 -15.26
N TRP A 173 4.39 18.49 -15.54
CA TRP A 173 4.05 17.08 -15.66
C TRP A 173 4.60 16.48 -16.96
N VAL A 174 5.16 15.28 -16.86
CA VAL A 174 5.64 14.49 -18.00
C VAL A 174 5.19 13.03 -17.88
N PRO A 175 4.88 12.36 -19.01
CA PRO A 175 4.57 10.94 -18.99
C PRO A 175 5.81 10.12 -18.59
N ASN A 176 5.61 9.11 -17.74
CA ASN A 176 6.69 8.28 -17.24
C ASN A 176 6.95 7.08 -18.16
N ALA A 177 8.04 7.13 -18.93
CA ALA A 177 8.42 6.04 -19.83
C ALA A 177 8.87 4.75 -19.10
N HIS A 178 9.13 4.81 -17.80
CA HIS A 178 9.52 3.67 -16.98
C HIS A 178 8.34 3.03 -16.24
N TYR A 179 7.12 3.57 -16.37
CA TYR A 179 5.95 2.98 -15.74
C TYR A 179 5.72 1.54 -16.21
N VAL A 180 5.49 0.64 -15.25
CA VAL A 180 5.25 -0.78 -15.47
C VAL A 180 3.79 -1.07 -15.10
N ASP A 181 3.16 -1.96 -15.87
CA ASP A 181 1.85 -2.51 -15.53
C ASP A 181 1.82 -3.01 -14.06
N PRO A 182 0.84 -2.60 -13.24
CA PRO A 182 0.80 -2.97 -11.82
C PRO A 182 0.81 -4.48 -11.56
N THR A 183 0.16 -5.27 -12.42
CA THR A 183 0.18 -6.74 -12.31
C THR A 183 1.58 -7.28 -12.55
N ALA A 184 2.27 -6.82 -13.59
CA ALA A 184 3.64 -7.22 -13.88
C ALA A 184 4.61 -6.81 -12.76
N TYR A 185 4.47 -5.60 -12.22
CA TYR A 185 5.29 -5.11 -11.12
C TYR A 185 5.11 -5.97 -9.85
N LEU A 186 3.88 -6.20 -9.42
CA LEU A 186 3.58 -7.00 -8.21
C LEU A 186 4.09 -8.44 -8.30
N ARG A 187 4.05 -9.05 -9.50
CA ARG A 187 4.59 -10.40 -9.73
C ARG A 187 6.12 -10.45 -9.72
N ALA A 188 6.77 -9.37 -10.17
CA ALA A 188 8.22 -9.27 -10.20
C ALA A 188 8.82 -8.82 -8.84
N LEU A 189 8.00 -8.22 -7.97
CA LEU A 189 8.44 -7.69 -6.68
C LEU A 189 8.93 -8.84 -5.77
N PRO A 190 10.21 -8.86 -5.36
CA PRO A 190 10.75 -9.99 -4.61
C PRO A 190 10.15 -10.08 -3.22
N VAL A 191 9.86 -11.31 -2.78
CA VAL A 191 9.51 -11.59 -1.40
C VAL A 191 10.80 -11.74 -0.58
N PRO A 192 11.06 -10.86 0.41
CA PRO A 192 12.27 -10.92 1.23
C PRO A 192 12.37 -12.25 1.96
N ASP A 193 13.59 -12.68 2.25
CA ASP A 193 13.79 -13.81 3.17
C ASP A 193 13.48 -13.39 4.60
N GLU A 194 12.95 -14.33 5.37
CA GLU A 194 12.65 -14.13 6.79
C GLU A 194 13.69 -14.89 7.63
N PRO A 195 14.62 -14.20 8.31
CA PRO A 195 15.67 -14.85 9.08
C PRO A 195 15.17 -15.83 10.13
N LEU A 196 13.99 -15.60 10.74
CA LEU A 196 13.42 -16.52 11.74
C LEU A 196 13.13 -17.91 11.15
N GLU A 197 12.77 -17.99 9.87
CA GLU A 197 12.47 -19.26 9.20
C GLU A 197 13.70 -20.17 9.03
N ALA A 198 14.91 -19.64 9.25
CA ALA A 198 16.15 -20.43 9.25
C ALA A 198 16.34 -21.26 10.54
N ALA A 199 15.63 -20.91 11.63
CA ALA A 199 15.64 -21.66 12.88
C ALA A 199 14.57 -22.77 12.88
N PRO A 200 14.66 -23.78 13.76
CA PRO A 200 13.56 -24.72 13.97
C PRO A 200 12.28 -23.98 14.44
N PRO A 201 11.10 -24.33 13.90
CA PRO A 201 9.85 -23.72 14.33
C PRO A 201 9.50 -24.13 15.76
N ALA A 202 8.85 -23.23 16.49
CA ALA A 202 8.30 -23.51 17.82
C ALA A 202 7.07 -24.43 17.74
N LEU A 203 6.33 -24.37 16.63
CA LEU A 203 5.23 -25.28 16.30
C LEU A 203 5.25 -25.60 14.81
N ALA A 204 5.11 -26.88 14.46
CA ALA A 204 5.00 -27.32 13.08
C ALA A 204 3.98 -28.45 12.94
N ASP A 205 3.11 -28.33 11.94
CA ASP A 205 2.26 -29.40 11.43
C ASP A 205 2.33 -29.35 9.90
N ASP A 206 2.97 -30.34 9.29
CA ASP A 206 3.20 -30.37 7.85
C ASP A 206 2.03 -30.99 7.05
N ALA A 207 1.03 -31.55 7.74
CA ALA A 207 -0.15 -32.18 7.14
C ALA A 207 -1.34 -32.13 8.11
N ILE A 208 -2.00 -30.98 8.16
CA ILE A 208 -3.06 -30.66 9.11
C ILE A 208 -4.25 -31.61 8.92
N ALA A 209 -4.37 -32.60 9.82
CA ALA A 209 -5.50 -33.53 9.87
C ALA A 209 -6.54 -33.12 10.93
N ASP A 210 -6.10 -32.48 12.03
CA ASP A 210 -6.95 -31.97 13.09
C ASP A 210 -6.80 -30.45 13.22
N TYR A 211 -7.64 -29.74 12.47
CA TYR A 211 -7.65 -28.28 12.47
C TYR A 211 -8.05 -27.68 13.83
N ILE A 212 -8.93 -28.34 14.59
CA ILE A 212 -9.33 -27.85 15.93
C ILE A 212 -8.16 -28.00 16.90
N GLY A 213 -7.47 -29.14 16.86
CA GLY A 213 -6.26 -29.40 17.62
C GLY A 213 -5.15 -28.39 17.30
N LEU A 214 -4.92 -28.11 16.01
CA LEU A 214 -3.97 -27.09 15.56
C LEU A 214 -4.30 -25.72 16.16
N ARG A 215 -5.55 -25.27 16.08
CA ARG A 215 -5.97 -23.97 16.62
C ARG A 215 -5.72 -23.86 18.13
N HIS A 216 -5.96 -24.94 18.88
CA HIS A 216 -5.63 -24.99 20.30
C HIS A 216 -4.12 -24.94 20.55
N ALA A 217 -3.31 -25.65 19.75
CA ALA A 217 -1.85 -25.64 19.87
C ALA A 217 -1.26 -24.24 19.58
N VAL A 218 -1.71 -23.57 18.52
CA VAL A 218 -1.29 -22.19 18.20
C VAL A 218 -1.66 -21.25 19.35
N ARG A 219 -2.90 -21.30 19.85
CA ARG A 219 -3.33 -20.46 20.98
C ARG A 219 -2.50 -20.71 22.24
N ALA A 220 -2.25 -21.97 22.57
CA ALA A 220 -1.45 -22.33 23.74
C ALA A 220 -0.01 -21.82 23.60
N LEU A 221 0.59 -21.90 22.40
CA LEU A 221 1.91 -21.32 22.15
C LEU A 221 1.91 -19.81 22.33
N LEU A 222 0.95 -19.09 21.75
CA LEU A 222 0.89 -17.62 21.87
C LEU A 222 0.69 -17.14 23.31
N GLN A 223 0.01 -17.92 24.17
CA GLN A 223 -0.09 -17.62 25.60
C GLN A 223 1.25 -17.68 26.35
N THR A 224 2.29 -18.27 25.76
CA THR A 224 3.66 -18.31 26.34
C THR A 224 4.56 -17.18 25.84
N VAL A 225 4.10 -16.40 24.87
CA VAL A 225 4.86 -15.31 24.27
C VAL A 225 4.64 -14.04 25.09
N ASP A 226 5.74 -13.37 25.45
CA ASP A 226 5.69 -12.07 26.12
C ASP A 226 5.47 -10.95 25.09
N GLY A 227 4.27 -10.38 25.07
CA GLY A 227 3.90 -9.33 24.13
C GLY A 227 2.51 -8.72 24.38
N PRO A 228 2.16 -7.66 23.64
CA PRO A 228 0.86 -7.00 23.75
C PRO A 228 -0.29 -7.96 23.41
N GLY A 229 -1.29 -8.05 24.28
CA GLY A 229 -2.38 -9.02 24.13
C GLY A 229 -3.20 -8.82 22.85
N ASP A 230 -3.44 -7.58 22.45
CA ASP A 230 -4.11 -7.22 21.20
C ASP A 230 -3.33 -7.67 19.96
N VAL A 231 -2.01 -7.45 19.92
CA VAL A 231 -1.15 -7.92 18.82
C VAL A 231 -1.16 -9.45 18.71
N LEU A 232 -1.11 -10.16 19.84
CA LEU A 232 -1.16 -11.62 19.87
C LEU A 232 -2.54 -12.16 19.42
N GLU A 233 -3.63 -11.49 19.79
CA GLU A 233 -4.98 -11.84 19.38
C GLU A 233 -5.22 -11.59 17.87
N ASP A 234 -4.77 -10.46 17.35
CA ASP A 234 -4.82 -10.11 15.93
C ASP A 234 -4.02 -11.12 15.10
N PHE A 235 -2.80 -11.46 15.55
CA PHE A 235 -1.97 -12.46 14.89
C PHE A 235 -2.62 -13.85 14.91
N LEU A 236 -3.19 -14.26 16.04
CA LEU A 236 -3.91 -15.53 16.15
C LEU A 236 -5.08 -15.59 15.17
N MET A 237 -5.85 -14.51 15.05
CA MET A 237 -6.97 -14.42 14.11
C MET A 237 -6.47 -14.56 12.66
N ALA A 238 -5.42 -13.85 12.28
CA ALA A 238 -4.83 -13.94 10.94
C ALA A 238 -4.32 -15.35 10.63
N VAL A 239 -3.67 -16.01 11.59
CA VAL A 239 -3.20 -17.40 11.47
C VAL A 239 -4.38 -18.36 11.30
N ASP A 240 -5.45 -18.19 12.09
CA ASP A 240 -6.65 -19.04 12.01
C ASP A 240 -7.32 -18.93 10.63
N GLU A 241 -7.46 -17.70 10.11
CA GLU A 241 -8.00 -17.43 8.77
C GLU A 241 -7.14 -18.07 7.68
N MET A 242 -5.80 -17.93 7.74
CA MET A 242 -4.91 -18.51 6.73
C MET A 242 -4.90 -20.04 6.80
N ALA A 243 -4.85 -20.63 7.99
CA ALA A 243 -4.92 -22.08 8.18
C ALA A 243 -6.28 -22.65 7.72
N SER A 244 -7.38 -21.98 8.04
CA SER A 244 -8.72 -22.32 7.56
C SER A 244 -8.79 -22.30 6.04
N ASN A 245 -8.26 -21.25 5.40
CA ASN A 245 -8.23 -21.14 3.94
C ASN A 245 -7.41 -22.27 3.30
N ALA A 246 -6.23 -22.57 3.82
CA ALA A 246 -5.39 -23.65 3.31
C ALA A 246 -6.07 -25.03 3.44
N VAL A 247 -6.75 -25.31 4.56
CA VAL A 247 -7.45 -26.58 4.80
C VAL A 247 -8.74 -26.71 3.99
N ARG A 248 -9.53 -25.64 3.87
CA ARG A 248 -10.86 -25.68 3.22
C ARG A 248 -10.82 -25.45 1.72
N HIS A 249 -9.94 -24.57 1.27
CA HIS A 249 -9.91 -24.06 -0.11
C HIS A 249 -8.60 -24.39 -0.84
N GLY A 250 -7.52 -24.67 -0.09
CA GLY A 250 -6.25 -25.12 -0.63
C GLY A 250 -6.27 -26.57 -1.11
N SER A 251 -5.13 -27.05 -1.60
CA SER A 251 -4.94 -28.47 -1.94
C SER A 251 -4.06 -29.18 -0.91
N PRO A 252 -4.41 -30.39 -0.45
CA PRO A 252 -3.62 -31.10 0.53
C PRO A 252 -2.24 -31.55 -0.02
N PRO A 253 -1.23 -31.72 0.85
CA PRO A 253 -1.26 -31.39 2.28
C PRO A 253 -1.23 -29.87 2.52
N ALA A 254 -2.08 -29.44 3.46
CA ALA A 254 -1.98 -28.11 4.08
C ALA A 254 -1.11 -28.21 5.33
N GLY A 255 -0.29 -27.20 5.59
CA GLY A 255 0.65 -27.19 6.71
C GLY A 255 0.84 -25.81 7.31
N LEU A 256 1.32 -25.77 8.54
CA LEU A 256 1.62 -24.57 9.31
C LEU A 256 2.95 -24.73 10.03
N ARG A 257 3.78 -23.69 9.99
CA ARG A 257 4.98 -23.56 10.82
C ARG A 257 4.98 -22.19 11.48
N LEU A 258 5.28 -22.12 12.78
CA LEU A 258 5.25 -20.91 13.57
C LEU A 258 6.56 -20.76 14.35
N TRP A 259 7.17 -19.58 14.24
CA TRP A 259 8.40 -19.19 14.90
C TRP A 259 8.15 -18.02 15.85
N THR A 260 8.85 -18.02 16.97
CA THR A 260 8.78 -16.97 17.99
C THR A 260 10.19 -16.44 18.26
N ALA A 261 10.29 -15.13 18.45
CA ALA A 261 11.47 -14.46 18.97
C ALA A 261 11.02 -13.30 19.89
N PRO A 262 11.89 -12.75 20.76
CA PRO A 262 11.55 -11.56 21.52
C PRO A 262 11.07 -10.44 20.59
N GLY A 263 9.86 -9.93 20.83
CA GLY A 263 9.27 -8.85 20.02
C GLY A 263 8.81 -9.26 18.62
N ARG A 264 8.74 -10.55 18.27
CA ARG A 264 8.42 -10.96 16.89
C ARG A 264 7.76 -12.34 16.77
N LEU A 265 6.76 -12.41 15.89
CA LEU A 265 6.12 -13.66 15.47
C LEU A 265 6.15 -13.81 13.95
N VAL A 266 6.37 -15.04 13.50
CA VAL A 266 6.28 -15.44 12.09
C VAL A 266 5.48 -16.73 12.01
N CYS A 267 4.52 -16.78 11.09
CA CYS A 267 3.77 -18.00 10.79
C CYS A 267 3.69 -18.18 9.28
N THR A 268 4.09 -19.34 8.80
CA THR A 268 3.96 -19.72 7.39
C THR A 268 2.93 -20.82 7.28
N VAL A 269 1.84 -20.51 6.58
CA VAL A 269 0.80 -21.46 6.20
C VAL A 269 0.99 -21.82 4.74
N ARG A 270 0.93 -23.11 4.41
CA ARG A 270 1.12 -23.61 3.04
C ARG A 270 0.03 -24.59 2.63
N ASP A 271 -0.20 -24.69 1.34
CA ASP A 271 -0.93 -25.78 0.71
C ASP A 271 -0.29 -26.14 -0.64
N SER A 272 -0.62 -27.31 -1.18
CA SER A 272 -0.02 -27.84 -2.41
C SER A 272 -0.78 -27.43 -3.68
N GLY A 273 -1.66 -26.44 -3.57
CA GLY A 273 -2.46 -25.91 -4.66
C GLY A 273 -1.70 -24.89 -5.50
N ARG A 274 -2.30 -24.52 -6.63
CA ARG A 274 -1.76 -23.47 -7.51
C ARG A 274 -1.97 -22.04 -6.96
N GLY A 275 -2.73 -21.91 -5.88
CA GLY A 275 -3.19 -20.63 -5.33
C GLY A 275 -4.16 -19.90 -6.26
N TRP A 276 -4.33 -18.59 -6.03
CA TRP A 276 -5.22 -17.67 -6.76
C TRP A 276 -4.46 -16.80 -7.78
N ASP A 277 -4.95 -16.51 -8.97
CA ASP A 277 -4.14 -15.75 -9.96
C ASP A 277 -4.24 -14.21 -9.84
N ASP A 278 -4.83 -13.70 -8.75
CA ASP A 278 -4.98 -12.27 -8.52
C ASP A 278 -3.77 -11.69 -7.74
N PRO A 279 -2.95 -10.80 -8.36
CA PRO A 279 -1.83 -10.14 -7.69
C PRO A 279 -2.27 -9.07 -6.67
N PHE A 280 -3.52 -8.59 -6.75
CA PHE A 280 -4.09 -7.59 -5.83
C PHE A 280 -4.78 -8.23 -4.61
N ALA A 281 -4.74 -9.56 -4.52
CA ALA A 281 -5.41 -10.31 -3.47
C ALA A 281 -5.00 -9.83 -2.05
N GLY A 282 -6.00 -9.48 -1.26
CA GLY A 282 -5.84 -8.98 0.11
C GLY A 282 -5.73 -7.46 0.25
N TYR A 283 -5.61 -6.69 -0.82
CA TYR A 283 -5.64 -5.22 -0.73
C TYR A 283 -7.08 -4.64 -0.72
N GLY A 284 -8.07 -5.53 -0.84
CA GLY A 284 -9.49 -5.29 -0.59
C GLY A 284 -10.22 -6.63 -0.40
N PRO A 285 -11.51 -6.61 -0.02
CA PRO A 285 -12.32 -7.83 0.02
C PRO A 285 -12.43 -8.47 -1.38
N ALA A 286 -12.36 -9.82 -1.46
CA ALA A 286 -12.31 -10.52 -2.74
C ALA A 286 -13.57 -10.38 -3.61
N HIS A 287 -14.71 -9.99 -3.03
CA HIS A 287 -15.99 -9.84 -3.72
C HIS A 287 -16.54 -8.40 -3.67
N GLY A 288 -15.65 -7.41 -3.47
CA GLY A 288 -16.05 -6.01 -3.34
C GLY A 288 -16.70 -5.72 -1.97
N GLU A 289 -17.53 -4.69 -1.89
CA GLU A 289 -18.08 -4.23 -0.61
C GLU A 289 -19.14 -5.17 0.00
N ASP A 290 -19.66 -6.13 -0.77
CA ASP A 290 -20.59 -7.13 -0.24
C ASP A 290 -19.84 -8.26 0.48
N LEU A 291 -19.68 -8.07 1.79
CA LEU A 291 -18.99 -8.98 2.67
C LEU A 291 -19.71 -10.32 2.86
N SER A 292 -20.96 -10.46 2.41
CA SER A 292 -21.75 -11.69 2.58
C SER A 292 -21.25 -12.85 1.73
N HIS A 293 -20.49 -12.56 0.67
CA HIS A 293 -19.93 -13.56 -0.24
C HIS A 293 -18.65 -14.25 0.27
N GLY A 294 -18.11 -13.83 1.43
CA GLY A 294 -16.85 -14.35 1.97
C GLY A 294 -15.61 -13.79 1.26
N GLY A 295 -14.47 -14.49 1.33
CA GLY A 295 -13.23 -14.06 0.67
C GLY A 295 -12.48 -12.91 1.37
N MET A 296 -12.68 -12.78 2.68
CA MET A 296 -12.12 -11.72 3.52
C MET A 296 -10.78 -12.08 4.16
N GLY A 297 -10.46 -13.37 4.27
CA GLY A 297 -9.37 -13.85 5.14
C GLY A 297 -8.01 -13.19 4.83
N LEU A 298 -7.64 -13.05 3.55
CA LEU A 298 -6.37 -12.44 3.18
C LEU A 298 -6.36 -10.92 3.41
N TRP A 299 -7.49 -10.26 3.20
CA TRP A 299 -7.66 -8.83 3.50
C TRP A 299 -7.62 -8.55 5.00
N LEU A 300 -8.23 -9.42 5.80
CA LEU A 300 -8.12 -9.38 7.26
C LEU A 300 -6.67 -9.63 7.70
N ALA A 301 -6.00 -10.64 7.17
CA ALA A 301 -4.60 -10.90 7.49
C ALA A 301 -3.70 -9.70 7.22
N ARG A 302 -3.86 -9.00 6.09
CA ARG A 302 -3.10 -7.77 5.78
C ARG A 302 -3.46 -6.59 6.68
N GLN A 303 -4.63 -6.60 7.34
CA GLN A 303 -5.02 -5.59 8.33
C GLN A 303 -4.61 -5.95 9.76
N LEU A 304 -4.31 -7.21 10.04
CA LEU A 304 -4.01 -7.73 11.39
C LEU A 304 -2.51 -8.03 11.59
N CYS A 305 -1.76 -8.23 10.50
CA CYS A 305 -0.32 -8.48 10.53
C CYS A 305 0.45 -7.34 9.86
N ASP A 306 1.67 -7.10 10.31
CA ASP A 306 2.52 -6.05 9.77
C ASP A 306 2.97 -6.41 8.34
N HIS A 307 3.24 -7.70 8.08
CA HIS A 307 3.56 -8.18 6.74
C HIS A 307 2.80 -9.45 6.39
N VAL A 308 2.36 -9.54 5.13
CA VAL A 308 1.76 -10.72 4.52
C VAL A 308 2.42 -10.98 3.18
N ALA A 309 3.32 -11.96 3.16
CA ALA A 309 4.04 -12.37 1.98
C ALA A 309 3.42 -13.62 1.38
N ILE A 310 3.20 -13.62 0.06
CA ILE A 310 2.66 -14.77 -0.67
C ILE A 310 3.76 -15.28 -1.59
N ARG A 311 4.16 -16.54 -1.41
CA ARG A 311 5.13 -17.24 -2.27
C ARG A 311 4.44 -18.35 -3.04
N ARG A 312 4.87 -18.52 -4.29
CA ARG A 312 4.44 -19.61 -5.17
C ARG A 312 5.66 -20.25 -5.76
N ASP A 313 5.71 -21.56 -5.70
CA ASP A 313 6.77 -22.36 -6.27
C ASP A 313 6.19 -23.66 -6.84
N GLU A 314 7.06 -24.57 -7.24
CA GLU A 314 6.67 -25.89 -7.77
C GLU A 314 5.99 -26.80 -6.73
N HIS A 315 6.06 -26.46 -5.44
CA HIS A 315 5.50 -27.22 -4.34
C HIS A 315 4.15 -26.69 -3.85
N GLY A 316 3.73 -25.50 -4.30
CA GLY A 316 2.41 -24.96 -4.06
C GLY A 316 2.42 -23.47 -3.74
N VAL A 317 1.57 -23.06 -2.81
CA VAL A 317 1.46 -21.68 -2.33
C VAL A 317 1.72 -21.63 -0.83
N SER A 318 2.42 -20.59 -0.39
CA SER A 318 2.58 -20.28 1.02
C SER A 318 2.25 -18.82 1.32
N VAL A 319 1.61 -18.60 2.45
CA VAL A 319 1.32 -17.29 3.03
C VAL A 319 2.10 -17.18 4.33
N ARG A 320 3.04 -16.23 4.38
CA ARG A 320 3.80 -15.89 5.57
C ARG A 320 3.24 -14.64 6.20
N LEU A 321 2.82 -14.76 7.45
CA LEU A 321 2.36 -13.70 8.32
C LEU A 321 3.48 -13.34 9.28
N SER A 322 3.70 -12.05 9.51
CA SER A 322 4.60 -11.60 10.58
C SER A 322 4.11 -10.35 11.28
N THR A 323 4.37 -10.26 12.57
CA THR A 323 4.18 -9.05 13.36
C THR A 323 5.32 -8.84 14.35
N SER A 324 5.55 -7.59 14.73
CA SER A 324 6.58 -7.19 15.68
C SER A 324 6.12 -6.11 16.65
N TRP A 325 6.74 -6.07 17.82
CA TRP A 325 6.53 -5.07 18.86
C TRP A 325 7.84 -4.78 19.60
N THR A 326 7.86 -3.65 20.32
CA THR A 326 9.00 -3.16 21.11
C THR A 326 8.71 -3.20 22.59
#